data_AF-A0A7V9NBX1-F1
#
_entry.id   AF-A0A7V9NBX1-F1
#
_cell.length_a   1.000
_cell.length_b   1.000
_cell.length_c   1.000
_cell.angle_alpha   90.00
_cell.angle_beta   90.00
_cell.angle_gamma   90.00
#
_symmetry.space_group_name_H-M   'P 1'
#
loop_
_entity.id
_entity.type
_entity.pdbx_description
1 polymer ?
#
loop_
_entity_poly.entity_id
_entity_poly.type
_entity_poly.pdbx_seq_one_letter_code
_entity_poly.pdbx_strand_id
1 'polypeptide(L)'
;MSSPCATPQQAIDAALAGGLREVYVGPGTYNNAAFTMADGIDVYGGFDQSFQRDPSKINGLTTATIQGQEGYLVSGSPEAVTVVADSLSHPTTLSGLTIVGPDTQQQVGESGRSTFAILVTDTDALTIENNIIAGGIAADGLAGSDGQDAPSLTSAPGGQTGGSAAEYSTSCDESSHGGGGPAVTNSYTGGSDPGSGRGGDGGEMDTSCGWWGGCSNCFATAGDPGQNAAQWIAGGYGFGGYGGW
;
A
#
# COMPACT_ATOMS: atom_id res chain seq x y z
N MET A 1 -39.40 -34.80 -23.45
CA MET A 1 -39.88 -33.43 -23.19
C MET A 1 -38.76 -32.71 -22.45
N SER A 2 -38.27 -31.58 -22.96
CA SER A 2 -37.29 -30.76 -22.23
C SER A 2 -38.02 -30.12 -21.05
N SER A 3 -37.61 -30.46 -19.82
CA SER A 3 -38.07 -29.74 -18.64
C SER A 3 -37.18 -28.51 -18.47
N PRO A 4 -37.74 -27.30 -18.27
CA PRO A 4 -36.94 -26.13 -17.95
C PRO A 4 -36.09 -26.38 -16.69
N CYS A 5 -34.82 -26.00 -16.74
CA CYS A 5 -33.91 -26.04 -15.60
C CYS A 5 -33.93 -24.70 -14.86
N ALA A 6 -33.68 -24.72 -13.54
CA ALA A 6 -33.69 -23.49 -12.75
C ALA A 6 -32.40 -22.66 -12.92
N THR A 7 -31.27 -23.32 -13.23
CA THR A 7 -29.96 -22.65 -13.40
C THR A 7 -29.25 -23.10 -14.68
N PRO A 8 -28.30 -22.30 -15.20
CA PRO A 8 -27.45 -22.71 -16.31
C PRO A 8 -26.68 -24.01 -16.03
N GLN A 9 -26.10 -24.16 -14.83
CA GLN A 9 -25.38 -25.40 -14.46
C GLN A 9 -26.28 -26.64 -14.58
N GLN A 10 -27.51 -26.59 -14.07
CA GLN A 10 -28.45 -27.70 -14.19
C GLN A 10 -28.79 -28.03 -15.65
N ALA A 11 -28.90 -27.01 -16.50
CA ALA A 11 -29.15 -27.21 -17.93
C ALA A 11 -27.94 -27.83 -18.64
N ILE A 12 -26.71 -27.44 -18.27
CA ILE A 12 -25.47 -28.02 -18.77
C ILE A 12 -25.36 -29.49 -18.36
N ASP A 13 -25.62 -29.80 -17.08
CA ASP A 13 -25.59 -31.17 -16.57
C ASP A 13 -26.62 -32.06 -17.29
N ALA A 14 -27.82 -31.51 -17.53
CA ALA A 14 -28.87 -32.20 -18.28
C ALA A 14 -28.51 -32.39 -19.76
N ALA A 15 -27.86 -31.40 -20.38
CA ALA A 15 -27.39 -31.48 -21.76
C ALA A 15 -26.30 -32.55 -21.90
N LEU A 16 -25.32 -32.59 -20.98
CA LEU A 16 -24.31 -33.65 -20.91
C LEU A 16 -24.96 -35.03 -20.80
N ALA A 17 -25.87 -35.22 -19.84
CA ALA A 17 -26.56 -36.49 -19.63
C ALA A 17 -27.42 -36.91 -20.84
N GLY A 18 -27.93 -35.95 -21.59
CA GLY A 18 -28.74 -36.17 -22.79
C GLY A 18 -27.95 -36.27 -24.09
N GLY A 19 -26.62 -36.07 -24.08
CA GLY A 19 -25.82 -35.97 -25.31
C GLY A 19 -26.18 -34.79 -26.21
N LEU A 20 -26.69 -33.70 -25.61
CA LEU A 20 -27.03 -32.46 -26.28
C LEU A 20 -25.82 -31.51 -26.29
N ARG A 21 -25.83 -30.55 -27.21
CA ARG A 21 -24.71 -29.62 -27.41
C ARG A 21 -25.05 -28.17 -27.13
N GLU A 22 -26.32 -27.87 -26.85
CA GLU A 22 -26.80 -26.49 -26.77
C GLU A 22 -27.66 -26.31 -25.53
N VAL A 23 -27.36 -25.26 -24.79
CA VAL A 23 -28.12 -24.77 -23.64
C VAL A 23 -28.65 -23.40 -23.99
N TYR A 24 -29.97 -23.24 -23.88
CA TYR A 24 -30.65 -21.97 -24.09
C TYR A 24 -31.11 -21.40 -22.76
N VAL A 25 -30.67 -20.20 -22.45
CA VAL A 25 -30.98 -19.49 -21.22
C VAL A 25 -32.07 -18.47 -21.52
N GLY A 26 -33.22 -18.64 -20.85
CA GLY A 26 -34.34 -17.70 -20.94
C GLY A 26 -34.04 -16.37 -20.25
N PRO A 27 -34.92 -15.37 -20.41
CA PRO A 27 -34.71 -14.05 -19.84
C PRO A 27 -34.94 -14.08 -18.33
N GLY A 28 -34.19 -13.24 -17.60
CA GLY A 28 -34.30 -13.12 -16.14
C GLY A 28 -32.96 -12.87 -15.47
N THR A 29 -33.00 -12.72 -14.15
CA THR A 29 -31.81 -12.62 -13.31
C THR A 29 -31.63 -13.92 -12.53
N TYR A 30 -30.47 -14.53 -12.69
CA TYR A 30 -30.07 -15.77 -12.04
C TYR A 30 -29.05 -15.43 -10.96
N ASN A 31 -29.51 -15.34 -9.71
CA ASN A 31 -28.69 -14.99 -8.55
C ASN A 31 -27.89 -16.20 -8.06
N ASN A 32 -26.64 -15.98 -7.65
CA ASN A 32 -25.74 -17.04 -7.17
C ASN A 32 -25.69 -18.24 -8.13
N ALA A 33 -25.67 -17.96 -9.43
CA ALA A 33 -25.87 -18.96 -10.48
C ALA A 33 -24.58 -19.20 -11.27
N ALA A 34 -23.44 -19.14 -10.58
CA ALA A 34 -22.16 -19.44 -11.21
C ALA A 34 -22.15 -20.87 -11.78
N PHE A 35 -21.49 -21.06 -12.91
CA PHE A 35 -21.48 -22.33 -13.63
C PHE A 35 -20.16 -22.58 -14.35
N THR A 36 -19.88 -23.86 -14.60
CA THR A 36 -18.74 -24.33 -15.37
C THR A 36 -19.22 -24.76 -16.75
N MET A 37 -18.60 -24.22 -17.79
CA MET A 37 -18.79 -24.65 -19.17
C MET A 37 -18.41 -26.12 -19.30
N ALA A 38 -19.24 -26.89 -20.00
CA ALA A 38 -18.92 -28.26 -20.35
C ALA A 38 -18.29 -28.33 -21.75
N ASP A 39 -17.37 -29.27 -21.92
CA ASP A 39 -16.66 -29.46 -23.17
C ASP A 39 -17.61 -29.77 -24.34
N GLY A 40 -17.59 -28.92 -25.37
CA GLY A 40 -18.42 -29.05 -26.56
C GLY A 40 -19.89 -28.65 -26.42
N ILE A 41 -20.26 -27.99 -25.31
CA ILE A 41 -21.61 -27.48 -25.04
C ILE A 41 -21.67 -25.95 -25.12
N ASP A 42 -22.41 -25.45 -26.11
CA ASP A 42 -22.67 -24.03 -26.25
C ASP A 42 -23.74 -23.55 -25.27
N VAL A 43 -23.54 -22.37 -24.69
CA VAL A 43 -24.49 -21.69 -23.81
C VAL A 43 -24.90 -20.37 -24.44
N TYR A 44 -26.20 -20.23 -24.67
CA TYR A 44 -26.74 -19.06 -25.33
C TYR A 44 -27.86 -18.36 -24.55
N GLY A 45 -27.77 -17.03 -24.41
CA GLY A 45 -28.86 -16.16 -23.99
C GLY A 45 -29.48 -15.36 -25.14
N GLY A 46 -30.17 -14.26 -24.80
CA GLY A 46 -30.82 -13.38 -25.78
C GLY A 46 -32.19 -13.88 -26.24
N PHE A 47 -32.76 -14.85 -25.54
CA PHE A 47 -34.08 -15.41 -25.81
C PHE A 47 -35.15 -14.69 -25.00
N ASP A 48 -36.32 -14.50 -25.60
CA ASP A 48 -37.52 -14.09 -24.85
C ASP A 48 -38.16 -15.26 -24.07
N GLN A 49 -39.29 -15.01 -23.40
CA GLN A 49 -40.00 -16.03 -22.61
C GLN A 49 -40.56 -17.19 -23.48
N SER A 50 -40.65 -17.00 -24.80
CA SER A 50 -41.08 -18.01 -25.77
C SER A 50 -39.90 -18.60 -26.55
N PHE A 51 -38.67 -18.38 -26.07
CA PHE A 51 -37.42 -18.81 -26.70
C PHE A 51 -37.27 -18.34 -28.15
N GLN A 52 -37.70 -17.12 -28.47
CA GLN A 52 -37.44 -16.45 -29.74
C GLN A 52 -36.25 -15.48 -29.63
N ARG A 53 -35.41 -15.44 -30.67
CA ARG A 53 -34.38 -14.39 -30.85
C ARG A 53 -34.59 -13.51 -32.09
N ASP A 54 -35.53 -13.90 -32.96
CA ASP A 54 -35.88 -13.12 -34.14
C ASP A 54 -36.54 -11.80 -33.68
N PRO A 55 -35.97 -10.62 -34.01
CA PRO A 55 -36.53 -9.33 -33.61
C PRO A 55 -37.99 -9.12 -34.00
N SER A 56 -38.47 -9.80 -35.03
CA SER A 56 -39.87 -9.71 -35.47
C SER A 56 -40.84 -10.58 -34.64
N LYS A 57 -40.31 -11.51 -33.83
CA LYS A 57 -41.09 -12.49 -33.02
C LYS A 57 -40.89 -12.35 -31.53
N ILE A 58 -39.88 -11.58 -31.09
CA ILE A 58 -39.62 -11.32 -29.68
C ILE A 58 -40.86 -10.69 -29.03
N ASN A 59 -41.22 -11.24 -27.88
CA ASN A 59 -42.24 -10.71 -26.99
C ASN A 59 -41.69 -10.59 -25.56
N GLY A 60 -41.26 -9.38 -25.19
CA GLY A 60 -40.79 -9.06 -23.84
C GLY A 60 -39.27 -8.98 -23.70
N LEU A 61 -38.78 -9.23 -22.48
CA LEU A 61 -37.36 -9.19 -22.14
C LEU A 61 -36.61 -10.33 -22.80
N THR A 62 -35.40 -10.07 -23.30
CA THR A 62 -34.49 -11.10 -23.85
C THR A 62 -33.21 -11.27 -23.04
N THR A 63 -32.98 -10.41 -22.06
CA THR A 63 -31.75 -10.40 -21.28
C THR A 63 -31.75 -11.49 -20.23
N ALA A 64 -30.76 -12.38 -20.32
CA ALA A 64 -30.40 -13.31 -19.27
C ALA A 64 -29.19 -12.75 -18.51
N THR A 65 -29.39 -12.39 -17.23
CA THR A 65 -28.34 -11.88 -16.35
C THR A 65 -27.91 -12.97 -15.39
N ILE A 66 -26.65 -13.39 -15.46
CA ILE A 66 -26.05 -14.37 -14.55
C ILE A 66 -25.21 -13.61 -13.54
N GLN A 67 -25.54 -13.75 -12.26
CA GLN A 67 -24.75 -13.21 -11.17
C GLN A 67 -23.90 -14.32 -10.56
N GLY A 68 -22.60 -14.07 -10.46
CA GLY A 68 -21.66 -14.99 -9.83
C GLY A 68 -21.89 -15.15 -8.34
N GLN A 69 -21.06 -15.97 -7.73
CA GLN A 69 -21.06 -16.19 -6.28
C GLN A 69 -19.66 -16.35 -5.74
N GLU A 70 -19.50 -16.08 -4.44
CA GLU A 70 -18.31 -16.46 -3.70
C GLU A 70 -18.31 -17.96 -3.39
N GLY A 71 -17.12 -18.54 -3.27
CA GLY A 71 -16.97 -19.92 -2.81
C GLY A 71 -17.29 -20.98 -3.88
N TYR A 72 -17.41 -20.57 -5.14
CA TYR A 72 -17.60 -21.50 -6.25
C TYR A 72 -16.33 -22.34 -6.44
N LEU A 73 -16.45 -23.66 -6.47
CA LEU A 73 -15.28 -24.53 -6.51
C LEU A 73 -14.71 -24.60 -7.93
N VAL A 74 -13.48 -24.09 -8.09
CA VAL A 74 -12.69 -24.21 -9.32
C VAL A 74 -11.47 -25.07 -9.00
N SER A 75 -11.38 -26.23 -9.63
CA SER A 75 -10.31 -27.21 -9.40
C SER A 75 -10.07 -27.52 -7.91
N GLY A 76 -11.16 -27.55 -7.13
CA GLY A 76 -11.15 -27.83 -5.69
C GLY A 76 -10.88 -26.62 -4.78
N SER A 77 -10.61 -25.44 -5.34
CA SER A 77 -10.39 -24.20 -4.58
C SER A 77 -11.62 -23.27 -4.67
N PRO A 78 -12.04 -22.63 -3.56
CA PRO A 78 -13.16 -21.71 -3.58
C PRO A 78 -12.78 -20.38 -4.22
N GLU A 79 -13.46 -20.02 -5.31
CA GLU A 79 -13.27 -18.78 -6.06
C GLU A 79 -14.51 -17.89 -6.02
N ALA A 80 -14.30 -16.60 -6.28
CA ALA A 80 -15.38 -15.64 -6.50
C ALA A 80 -15.56 -15.45 -8.01
N VAL A 81 -16.44 -16.26 -8.61
CA VAL A 81 -16.58 -16.36 -10.07
C VAL A 81 -18.03 -16.48 -10.54
N THR A 82 -18.28 -16.15 -11.81
CA THR A 82 -19.59 -16.40 -12.48
C THR A 82 -19.52 -17.51 -13.51
N VAL A 83 -18.57 -17.46 -14.44
CA VAL A 83 -18.40 -18.49 -15.47
C VAL A 83 -17.00 -19.06 -15.40
N VAL A 84 -16.88 -20.38 -15.39
CA VAL A 84 -15.60 -21.09 -15.45
C VAL A 84 -15.54 -21.85 -16.76
N ALA A 85 -14.45 -21.72 -17.50
CA ALA A 85 -14.15 -22.54 -18.65
C ALA A 85 -12.75 -23.12 -18.45
N ASP A 86 -12.67 -24.42 -18.18
CA ASP A 86 -11.43 -25.10 -17.87
C ASP A 86 -11.25 -26.29 -18.79
N SER A 87 -10.07 -26.42 -19.38
CA SER A 87 -9.65 -27.63 -20.12
C SER A 87 -10.61 -28.07 -21.23
N LEU A 88 -11.30 -27.13 -21.90
CA LEU A 88 -12.18 -27.43 -23.04
C LEU A 88 -11.33 -27.84 -24.26
N SER A 89 -11.70 -28.96 -24.88
CA SER A 89 -11.01 -29.57 -26.01
C SER A 89 -11.83 -29.56 -27.31
N HIS A 90 -13.14 -29.33 -27.19
CA HIS A 90 -14.08 -29.19 -28.30
C HIS A 90 -14.57 -27.74 -28.40
N PRO A 91 -14.85 -27.23 -29.62
CA PRO A 91 -15.41 -25.91 -29.80
C PRO A 91 -16.65 -25.69 -28.93
N THR A 92 -16.59 -24.63 -28.14
CA THR A 92 -17.58 -24.31 -27.11
C THR A 92 -17.86 -22.81 -27.16
N THR A 93 -19.13 -22.41 -27.16
CA THR A 93 -19.53 -21.00 -27.33
C THR A 93 -20.28 -20.50 -26.11
N LEU A 94 -19.94 -19.30 -25.66
CA LEU A 94 -20.67 -18.53 -24.65
C LEU A 94 -21.18 -17.24 -25.29
N SER A 95 -22.49 -17.07 -25.42
CA SER A 95 -23.03 -15.95 -26.22
C SER A 95 -24.37 -15.41 -25.73
N GLY A 96 -24.58 -14.10 -25.87
CA GLY A 96 -25.88 -13.45 -25.62
C GLY A 96 -26.28 -13.33 -24.14
N LEU A 97 -25.33 -13.37 -23.20
CA LEU A 97 -25.57 -13.25 -21.77
C LEU A 97 -25.11 -11.89 -21.22
N THR A 98 -25.73 -11.45 -20.13
CA THR A 98 -25.13 -10.46 -19.23
C THR A 98 -24.48 -11.22 -18.06
N ILE A 99 -23.16 -11.16 -17.97
CA ILE A 99 -22.37 -11.89 -16.98
C ILE A 99 -21.83 -10.88 -15.96
N VAL A 100 -22.20 -11.06 -14.70
CA VAL A 100 -21.86 -10.14 -13.61
C VAL A 100 -21.00 -10.86 -12.59
N GLY A 101 -19.72 -10.50 -12.53
CA GLY A 101 -18.78 -10.96 -11.52
C GLY A 101 -19.29 -10.67 -10.11
N PRO A 102 -19.03 -11.56 -9.14
CA PRO A 102 -19.44 -11.31 -7.76
C PRO A 102 -18.59 -10.20 -7.14
N ASP A 103 -19.19 -9.45 -6.23
CA ASP A 103 -18.44 -8.61 -5.29
C ASP A 103 -17.92 -9.50 -4.16
N THR A 104 -16.69 -9.24 -3.72
CA THR A 104 -16.12 -9.87 -2.53
C THR A 104 -15.56 -8.83 -1.59
N GLN A 105 -15.75 -9.08 -0.29
CA GLN A 105 -15.06 -8.36 0.79
C GLN A 105 -14.14 -9.31 1.57
N GLN A 106 -14.04 -10.57 1.14
CA GLN A 106 -13.28 -11.59 1.83
C GLN A 106 -11.82 -11.56 1.40
N GLN A 107 -10.91 -11.53 2.37
CA GLN A 107 -9.47 -11.69 2.15
C GLN A 107 -9.08 -13.17 2.10
N VAL A 108 -7.95 -13.47 1.45
CA VAL A 108 -7.30 -14.78 1.54
C VAL A 108 -6.01 -14.60 2.34
N GLY A 109 -6.06 -14.92 3.64
CA GLY A 109 -5.00 -14.56 4.57
C GLY A 109 -4.93 -13.04 4.75
N GLU A 110 -3.76 -12.45 4.51
CA GLU A 110 -3.55 -10.99 4.52
C GLU A 110 -3.69 -10.36 3.12
N SER A 111 -3.94 -11.17 2.08
CA SER A 111 -4.04 -10.71 0.70
C SER A 111 -5.47 -10.37 0.32
N GLY A 112 -5.60 -9.35 -0.53
CA GLY A 112 -6.86 -9.05 -1.22
C GLY A 112 -7.27 -10.22 -2.11
N ARG A 113 -8.56 -10.31 -2.42
CA ARG A 113 -9.13 -11.40 -3.21
C ARG A 113 -9.68 -10.87 -4.53
N SER A 114 -9.19 -11.43 -5.62
CA SER A 114 -9.70 -11.16 -6.96
C SER A 114 -11.09 -11.77 -7.17
N THR A 115 -11.88 -11.15 -8.04
CA THR A 115 -13.15 -11.69 -8.52
C THR A 115 -13.13 -11.79 -10.04
N PHE A 116 -13.86 -12.77 -10.58
CA PHE A 116 -13.86 -13.06 -12.00
C PHE A 116 -15.28 -13.13 -12.53
N ALA A 117 -15.61 -12.29 -13.51
CA ALA A 117 -16.84 -12.51 -14.29
C ALA A 117 -16.71 -13.82 -15.10
N ILE A 118 -15.56 -14.02 -15.73
CA ILE A 118 -15.22 -15.24 -16.46
C ILE A 118 -13.79 -15.63 -16.08
N LEU A 119 -13.59 -16.88 -15.69
CA LEU A 119 -12.29 -17.49 -15.46
C LEU A 119 -12.05 -18.55 -16.54
N VAL A 120 -11.01 -18.36 -17.34
CA VAL A 120 -10.64 -19.30 -18.41
C VAL A 120 -9.26 -19.88 -18.09
N THR A 121 -9.17 -21.21 -18.04
CA THR A 121 -7.93 -21.95 -17.77
C THR A 121 -7.74 -23.06 -18.80
N ASP A 122 -6.50 -23.23 -19.26
CA ASP A 122 -6.05 -24.38 -20.06
C ASP A 122 -6.92 -24.72 -21.28
N THR A 123 -7.41 -23.72 -22.02
CA THR A 123 -8.20 -23.94 -23.24
C THR A 123 -8.00 -22.86 -24.30
N ASP A 124 -8.08 -23.26 -25.57
CA ASP A 124 -8.17 -22.42 -26.76
C ASP A 124 -9.47 -22.67 -27.56
N ALA A 125 -10.35 -23.53 -27.06
CA ALA A 125 -11.56 -23.97 -27.76
C ALA A 125 -12.81 -23.12 -27.43
N LEU A 126 -12.69 -22.14 -26.54
CA LEU A 126 -13.78 -21.26 -26.12
C LEU A 126 -13.93 -20.05 -27.05
N THR A 127 -15.14 -19.83 -27.55
CA THR A 127 -15.56 -18.59 -28.19
C THR A 127 -16.49 -17.80 -27.27
N ILE A 128 -16.14 -16.55 -26.97
CA ILE A 128 -16.97 -15.62 -26.18
C ILE A 128 -17.40 -14.49 -27.11
N GLU A 129 -18.70 -14.33 -27.33
CA GLU A 129 -19.23 -13.33 -28.27
C GLU A 129 -20.56 -12.75 -27.79
N ASN A 130 -20.90 -11.54 -28.20
CA ASN A 130 -22.22 -10.92 -27.95
C ASN A 130 -22.65 -10.91 -26.47
N ASN A 131 -21.70 -10.91 -25.53
CA ASN A 131 -21.97 -10.83 -24.10
C ASN A 131 -21.77 -9.41 -23.57
N ILE A 132 -22.51 -9.05 -22.53
CA ILE A 132 -22.19 -7.91 -21.67
C ILE A 132 -21.48 -8.49 -20.45
N ILE A 133 -20.23 -8.09 -20.21
CA ILE A 133 -19.42 -8.58 -19.09
C ILE A 133 -19.17 -7.43 -18.13
N ALA A 134 -19.67 -7.56 -16.91
CA ALA A 134 -19.44 -6.63 -15.81
C ALA A 134 -18.58 -7.31 -14.75
N GLY A 135 -17.44 -6.72 -14.41
CA GLY A 135 -16.63 -7.16 -13.27
C GLY A 135 -17.31 -6.82 -11.95
N GLY A 136 -17.04 -7.63 -10.93
CA GLY A 136 -17.40 -7.30 -9.55
C GLY A 136 -16.29 -6.51 -8.84
N ILE A 137 -16.52 -6.20 -7.57
CA ILE A 137 -15.58 -5.51 -6.69
C ILE A 137 -14.71 -6.55 -5.98
N ALA A 138 -13.39 -6.44 -6.12
CA ALA A 138 -12.41 -7.25 -5.40
C ALA A 138 -12.23 -6.79 -3.94
N ALA A 139 -11.71 -7.68 -3.08
CA ALA A 139 -11.39 -7.33 -1.70
C ALA A 139 -10.01 -6.68 -1.59
N ASP A 140 -9.89 -5.65 -0.75
CA ASP A 140 -8.62 -5.02 -0.40
C ASP A 140 -7.71 -5.98 0.39
N GLY A 141 -6.39 -5.81 0.24
CA GLY A 141 -5.43 -6.47 1.12
C GLY A 141 -5.44 -5.89 2.54
N LEU A 142 -4.84 -6.63 3.49
CA LEU A 142 -4.68 -6.14 4.85
C LEU A 142 -3.73 -4.93 4.85
N ALA A 143 -4.04 -3.94 5.69
CA ALA A 143 -3.12 -2.83 5.94
C ALA A 143 -1.79 -3.36 6.51
N GLY A 144 -0.68 -2.73 6.12
CA GLY A 144 0.62 -3.03 6.73
C GLY A 144 0.62 -2.70 8.23
N SER A 145 1.48 -3.39 8.99
CA SER A 145 1.68 -3.06 10.40
C SER A 145 2.25 -1.64 10.55
N ASP A 146 1.90 -0.97 11.65
CA ASP A 146 2.55 0.28 12.02
C ASP A 146 4.07 0.12 12.09
N GLY A 147 4.80 1.19 11.73
CA GLY A 147 6.24 1.23 11.90
C GLY A 147 6.62 1.15 13.39
N GLN A 148 7.72 0.47 13.70
CA GLN A 148 8.23 0.45 15.08
C GLN A 148 8.95 1.75 15.41
N ASP A 149 8.64 2.32 16.58
CA ASP A 149 9.42 3.42 17.15
C ASP A 149 10.88 2.99 17.38
N ALA A 150 11.81 3.94 17.27
CA ALA A 150 13.23 3.67 17.51
C ALA A 150 13.45 3.21 18.97
N PRO A 151 14.10 2.06 19.22
CA PRO A 151 14.16 1.42 20.54
C PRO A 151 15.01 2.18 21.57
N SER A 152 15.86 3.10 21.13
CA SER A 152 16.61 3.99 22.01
C SER A 152 17.07 5.23 21.27
N LEU A 153 16.68 6.40 21.76
CA LEU A 153 17.27 7.68 21.38
C LEU A 153 18.40 7.95 22.37
N THR A 154 19.64 7.59 22.05
CA THR A 154 20.76 8.18 22.78
C THR A 154 20.81 9.67 22.42
N SER A 155 20.71 10.53 23.42
CA SER A 155 20.88 11.98 23.24
C SER A 155 22.22 12.24 22.56
N ALA A 156 22.24 13.06 21.52
CA ALA A 156 23.49 13.47 20.89
C ALA A 156 24.44 14.08 21.95
N PRO A 157 25.74 13.73 21.96
CA PRO A 157 26.70 14.31 22.90
C PRO A 157 26.73 15.84 22.78
N GLY A 158 26.93 16.54 23.90
CA GLY A 158 27.20 17.98 23.90
C GLY A 158 28.52 18.32 23.20
N GLY A 159 28.67 19.56 22.74
CA GLY A 159 29.93 20.06 22.18
C GLY A 159 31.06 20.08 23.22
N GLN A 160 32.32 20.10 22.78
CA GLN A 160 33.47 20.18 23.70
C GLN A 160 33.61 21.59 24.31
N THR A 161 34.32 21.69 25.42
CA THR A 161 34.70 22.95 26.09
C THR A 161 35.54 23.84 25.17
N GLY A 162 35.33 25.16 25.21
CA GLY A 162 36.18 26.14 24.53
C GLY A 162 37.58 26.21 25.13
N GLY A 163 38.57 26.60 24.32
CA GLY A 163 39.94 26.82 24.78
C GLY A 163 40.08 28.10 25.62
N SER A 164 41.09 28.15 26.48
CA SER A 164 41.47 29.37 27.21
C SER A 164 42.01 30.44 26.23
N ALA A 165 41.70 31.71 26.48
CA ALA A 165 42.39 32.83 25.82
C ALA A 165 43.82 32.96 26.36
N ALA A 166 44.80 33.26 25.49
CA ALA A 166 46.17 33.52 25.89
C ALA A 166 46.71 34.74 25.14
N GLU A 167 46.74 35.90 25.78
CA GLU A 167 47.42 37.09 25.24
C GLU A 167 48.37 37.72 26.25
N TYR A 168 49.50 38.20 25.75
CA TYR A 168 50.45 39.02 26.50
C TYR A 168 49.95 40.46 26.51
N SER A 169 49.89 41.05 27.71
CA SER A 169 49.26 42.35 27.93
C SER A 169 49.86 43.47 27.08
N THR A 170 49.08 43.95 26.12
CA THR A 170 49.10 45.37 25.74
C THR A 170 47.75 45.97 26.11
N SER A 171 47.74 47.27 26.39
CA SER A 171 46.67 47.99 27.10
C SER A 171 45.24 47.62 26.68
N CYS A 172 44.56 46.84 27.54
CA CYS A 172 43.12 46.62 27.60
C CYS A 172 42.44 46.35 26.24
N ASP A 173 42.84 45.28 25.57
CA ASP A 173 42.09 44.75 24.43
C ASP A 173 40.94 43.86 24.97
N GLU A 174 39.69 44.29 24.77
CA GLU A 174 38.47 43.55 25.13
C GLU A 174 38.02 42.58 24.01
N SER A 175 38.80 42.42 22.94
CA SER A 175 38.35 41.69 21.73
C SER A 175 38.89 40.27 21.55
N SER A 176 39.79 39.79 22.41
CA SER A 176 40.45 38.48 22.25
C SER A 176 39.75 37.35 23.03
N HIS A 177 38.87 36.61 22.36
CA HIS A 177 38.25 35.40 22.92
C HIS A 177 39.09 34.15 22.64
N GLY A 178 39.10 33.18 23.56
CA GLY A 178 39.65 31.85 23.31
C GLY A 178 38.93 31.14 22.15
N GLY A 179 39.61 30.22 21.46
CA GLY A 179 38.98 29.45 20.37
C GLY A 179 37.80 28.61 20.90
N GLY A 180 36.64 28.71 20.25
CA GLY A 180 35.48 27.91 20.62
C GLY A 180 35.72 26.40 20.49
N GLY A 181 35.04 25.60 21.32
CA GLY A 181 35.20 24.15 21.32
C GLY A 181 34.71 23.49 20.03
N PRO A 182 35.31 22.36 19.58
CA PRO A 182 34.82 21.63 18.42
C PRO A 182 33.43 21.03 18.68
N ALA A 183 32.60 20.99 17.63
CA ALA A 183 31.36 20.22 17.61
C ALA A 183 31.68 18.71 17.62
N VAL A 184 30.79 17.88 18.18
CA VAL A 184 30.96 16.42 18.25
C VAL A 184 29.97 15.71 17.35
N THR A 185 30.39 15.12 16.24
CA THR A 185 29.49 14.38 15.33
C THR A 185 28.88 13.14 16.00
N ASN A 186 27.58 12.89 15.80
CA ASN A 186 26.97 11.63 16.21
C ASN A 186 27.28 10.54 15.16
N SER A 187 27.49 9.30 15.60
CA SER A 187 27.81 8.14 14.75
C SER A 187 26.63 7.63 13.91
N TYR A 188 25.63 8.48 13.61
CA TYR A 188 24.45 8.06 12.88
C TYR A 188 24.77 7.84 11.39
N THR A 189 24.71 6.59 10.95
CA THR A 189 25.05 6.15 9.57
C THR A 189 23.87 6.25 8.58
N GLY A 190 22.72 6.78 9.00
CA GLY A 190 21.44 6.73 8.26
C GLY A 190 21.15 7.89 7.30
N GLY A 191 22.14 8.66 6.85
CA GLY A 191 22.00 9.48 5.63
C GLY A 191 21.59 10.95 5.78
N SER A 192 21.46 11.48 6.99
CA SER A 192 21.46 12.92 7.23
C SER A 192 21.98 13.18 8.64
N ASP A 193 23.22 13.66 8.75
CA ASP A 193 23.88 13.99 10.01
C ASP A 193 23.18 15.21 10.65
N PRO A 194 22.37 15.05 11.71
CA PRO A 194 21.82 16.21 12.40
C PRO A 194 22.98 16.83 13.18
N GLY A 195 23.51 17.93 12.65
CA GLY A 195 24.65 18.63 13.25
C GLY A 195 24.50 18.74 14.76
N SER A 196 25.50 18.24 15.48
CA SER A 196 25.58 18.32 16.94
C SER A 196 25.63 19.76 17.44
N GLY A 197 25.45 19.96 18.75
CA GLY A 197 25.69 21.27 19.37
C GLY A 197 27.09 21.82 19.05
N ARG A 198 27.18 23.14 18.81
CA ARG A 198 28.45 23.86 18.71
C ARG A 198 29.18 23.77 20.06
N GLY A 199 30.51 23.64 20.08
CA GLY A 199 31.25 23.74 21.35
C GLY A 199 31.09 25.14 21.96
N GLY A 200 31.35 25.25 23.26
CA GLY A 200 31.21 26.52 23.97
C GLY A 200 32.15 27.60 23.43
N ASP A 201 31.76 28.87 23.55
CA ASP A 201 32.65 29.98 23.22
C ASP A 201 33.85 29.97 24.20
N GLY A 202 35.04 30.39 23.75
CA GLY A 202 36.21 30.47 24.65
C GLY A 202 36.00 31.51 25.73
N GLY A 203 36.63 31.34 26.90
CA GLY A 203 36.42 32.24 28.03
C GLY A 203 37.00 33.64 27.83
N GLU A 204 36.51 34.58 28.64
CA GLU A 204 36.99 35.96 28.71
C GLU A 204 38.14 36.07 29.73
N MET A 205 38.92 37.14 29.64
CA MET A 205 39.98 37.42 30.60
C MET A 205 39.46 38.34 31.70
N ASP A 206 39.73 38.01 32.97
CA ASP A 206 39.37 38.84 34.12
C ASP A 206 39.94 40.28 34.02
N THR A 207 39.08 41.29 33.87
CA THR A 207 39.49 42.70 33.69
C THR A 207 39.54 43.51 35.00
N SER A 208 40.27 43.05 36.01
CA SER A 208 40.57 43.92 37.16
C SER A 208 41.76 44.84 36.85
N CYS A 209 41.47 45.91 36.09
CA CYS A 209 42.44 46.97 35.83
C CYS A 209 42.57 47.85 37.08
N GLY A 210 43.66 47.69 37.84
CA GLY A 210 44.03 48.65 38.86
C GLY A 210 44.29 50.03 38.25
N TRP A 211 44.07 51.11 39.02
CA TRP A 211 44.20 52.52 38.60
C TRP A 211 45.49 52.87 37.82
N TRP A 212 46.55 52.06 37.93
CA TRP A 212 47.85 52.26 37.29
C TRP A 212 48.16 51.32 36.11
N GLY A 213 47.18 50.57 35.59
CA GLY A 213 47.35 49.72 34.40
C GLY A 213 48.13 48.42 34.63
N GLY A 214 48.37 48.02 35.88
CA GLY A 214 48.93 46.72 36.23
C GLY A 214 47.82 45.73 36.59
N CYS A 215 47.74 44.60 35.89
CA CYS A 215 46.83 43.50 36.24
C CYS A 215 47.52 42.53 37.21
N SER A 216 46.95 42.32 38.40
CA SER A 216 47.52 41.44 39.43
C SER A 216 46.93 40.02 39.46
N ASN A 217 45.85 39.73 38.72
CA ASN A 217 45.12 38.45 38.75
C ASN A 217 44.59 38.00 37.37
N CYS A 218 45.34 38.30 36.31
CA CYS A 218 45.01 38.05 34.91
C CYS A 218 45.00 36.55 34.50
N PHE A 219 44.25 35.71 35.21
CA PHE A 219 44.03 34.32 34.83
C PHE A 219 42.85 34.24 33.85
N ALA A 220 43.04 33.59 32.70
CA ALA A 220 41.95 33.32 31.78
C ALA A 220 41.23 32.02 32.20
N THR A 221 39.95 32.10 32.55
CA THR A 221 39.12 30.93 32.83
C THR A 221 38.60 30.35 31.53
N ALA A 222 38.52 29.02 31.40
CA ALA A 222 37.90 28.41 30.21
C ALA A 222 36.38 28.66 30.19
N GLY A 223 35.79 28.75 29.00
CA GLY A 223 34.33 28.80 28.84
C GLY A 223 33.67 27.48 29.22
N ASP A 224 32.38 27.55 29.57
CA ASP A 224 31.56 26.37 29.84
C ASP A 224 31.35 25.54 28.57
N PRO A 225 31.13 24.21 28.69
CA PRO A 225 30.74 23.39 27.55
C PRO A 225 29.37 23.82 26.97
N GLY A 226 29.20 23.65 25.66
CA GLY A 226 27.92 23.89 24.97
C GLY A 226 26.83 22.92 25.42
N GLN A 227 25.58 23.40 25.44
CA GLN A 227 24.44 22.53 25.76
C GLN A 227 24.13 21.58 24.60
N ASN A 228 23.52 20.44 24.94
CA ASN A 228 23.04 19.48 23.96
C ASN A 228 22.04 20.14 23.00
N ALA A 229 22.10 19.82 21.71
CA ALA A 229 21.08 20.24 20.77
C ALA A 229 19.75 19.53 21.08
N ALA A 230 18.64 20.27 21.02
CA ALA A 230 17.30 19.69 21.18
C ALA A 230 17.02 18.76 19.99
N GLN A 231 16.87 17.46 20.26
CA GLN A 231 16.87 16.41 19.24
C GLN A 231 15.63 16.40 18.32
N TRP A 232 14.64 17.28 18.52
CA TRP A 232 13.39 17.21 17.74
C TRP A 232 12.57 18.51 17.65
N ILE A 233 13.22 19.66 17.45
CA ILE A 233 12.53 20.79 16.81
C ILE A 233 13.38 21.15 15.61
N ALA A 234 12.82 21.04 14.40
CA ALA A 234 13.46 21.58 13.21
C ALA A 234 13.86 23.04 13.50
N GLY A 235 15.17 23.30 13.63
CA GLY A 235 15.73 24.60 14.02
C GLY A 235 16.31 24.71 15.43
N GLY A 236 16.35 23.64 16.24
CA GLY A 236 16.97 23.64 17.56
C GLY A 236 18.49 23.43 17.52
N TYR A 237 19.26 24.48 17.27
CA TYR A 237 20.71 24.43 17.44
C TYR A 237 21.08 24.30 18.94
N GLY A 238 22.10 23.50 19.26
CA GLY A 238 22.69 23.54 20.61
C GLY A 238 23.29 24.92 20.87
N PHE A 239 23.04 25.48 22.05
CA PHE A 239 23.61 26.76 22.45
C PHE A 239 25.07 26.59 22.88
N GLY A 240 25.94 27.51 22.47
CA GLY A 240 27.29 27.60 23.03
C GLY A 240 27.21 27.82 24.55
N GLY A 241 28.16 27.24 25.29
CA GLY A 241 28.34 27.52 26.71
C GLY A 241 28.80 28.96 26.91
N TYR A 242 28.59 29.48 28.12
CA TYR A 242 29.00 30.84 28.47
C TYR A 242 30.53 30.97 28.50
N GLY A 243 31.04 32.16 28.23
CA GLY A 243 32.44 32.48 28.49
C GLY A 243 32.76 32.30 29.98
N GLY A 244 33.97 31.82 30.27
CA GLY A 244 34.50 31.77 31.63
C GLY A 244 34.69 33.18 32.16
N TRP A 245 34.41 33.35 33.45
CA TRP A 245 34.73 34.57 34.21
C TRP A 245 36.10 34.40 34.85
#